data_AF-A0A7D5ZAA9-F1
#
_entry.id   AF-A0A7D5ZAA9-F1
#
_cell.length_a   1.000
_cell.length_b   1.000
_cell.length_c   1.000
_cell.angle_alpha   90.00
_cell.angle_beta   90.00
_cell.angle_gamma   90.00
#
_symmetry.space_group_name_H-M   'P 1'
#
loop_
_entity.id
_entity.type
_entity.pdbx_description
1 polymer ?
#
loop_
_entity_poly.entity_id
_entity_poly.type
_entity_poly.pdbx_seq_one_letter_code
_entity_poly.pdbx_strand_id
1 'polypeptide(L)'
;MRSLGVVTVFLLGLLSQEVSAGSSVAQINLLAAPQSRGTLAYVRDSAPPEFTYTTDYAQSGNWIGLFEKGMGPDTGGDDKYLGWASAPASKGRVTADADFDQCLPAGQYDAYLFRQRGPRSYPVVGPVTFSYPGNPDYHECEGGICKPAAESCSCADGKWWCPARDECIPTTKQCRGKCPKGWRVAGNSCVQDICENPLAGVQWDAYRMSIGNGLGQIPYPEPAPFLPQFNIDTLFGGTPVQPTSGTVGSIGWRNGVAWITNQVLQPIPQDYFFMSWTGYLVPKHTGSYTFNMWWTDDVSYLWVGEHARSEFSESNADLKVDYASIDTFGKKRFSYSAEQGKPVPIRVINVQAAGPYSLCFGVTDPTGQAVMNTCGEGGVLRESDGQIAYCKDVKFGSVFRHVPVKRAFTPDMPSSRCTNLKSGAQWNLYKFQPGSGPGHISYTSAQPLLPAHSIDMVLAATPNARYTGQVDKIGWDSGYVEGVGSIYPPADTGPRGYFLMFWTSYLVPSREGSYRFDVWWVDDVAFLWVGNKAIADFSETNADLKVDYAFLDVFGKKYFEYHVKAEDVGKRIPIRVANIQGGGAFSVFMMVTDPTGKVIMNSGDRGSGKLPQASNGEIGYCP
;
A
#
# COMPACT_ATOMS: atom_id res chain seq x y z
N MET A 1 54.65 -6.85 50.78
CA MET A 1 53.66 -6.71 51.88
C MET A 1 52.60 -7.77 51.65
N ARG A 2 52.69 -8.89 52.38
CA ARG A 2 51.83 -9.28 53.52
C ARG A 2 50.40 -9.62 53.03
N SER A 3 50.06 -10.89 52.77
CA SER A 3 49.78 -12.01 53.71
C SER A 3 48.45 -11.84 54.46
N LEU A 4 47.48 -12.74 54.28
CA LEU A 4 47.00 -13.79 55.23
C LEU A 4 45.48 -13.55 55.47
N GLY A 5 44.57 -14.51 55.67
CA GLY A 5 44.59 -15.97 55.84
C GLY A 5 43.21 -16.55 55.42
N VAL A 6 43.08 -17.81 54.99
CA VAL A 6 43.11 -19.09 55.74
C VAL A 6 41.97 -19.24 56.76
N VAL A 7 41.03 -20.16 56.50
CA VAL A 7 40.64 -21.23 57.44
C VAL A 7 40.36 -22.51 56.65
N THR A 8 41.02 -23.57 57.10
CA THR A 8 41.00 -24.96 56.67
C THR A 8 40.11 -25.78 57.59
N VAL A 9 39.40 -26.81 57.10
CA VAL A 9 39.17 -28.05 57.89
C VAL A 9 39.28 -29.27 56.97
N PHE A 10 40.19 -30.15 57.38
CA PHE A 10 40.52 -31.49 56.87
C PHE A 10 39.43 -32.54 57.18
N LEU A 11 39.37 -33.65 56.44
CA LEU A 11 39.90 -34.97 56.87
C LEU A 11 39.56 -36.12 55.90
N LEU A 12 40.59 -36.95 55.60
CA LEU A 12 40.65 -38.42 55.44
C LEU A 12 39.68 -39.15 54.46
N GLY A 13 40.09 -40.12 53.64
CA GLY A 13 41.36 -40.80 53.47
C GLY A 13 41.33 -41.87 52.36
N LEU A 14 42.50 -42.48 52.17
CA LEU A 14 42.81 -43.79 51.57
C LEU A 14 42.93 -43.94 50.04
N LEU A 15 44.15 -44.37 49.67
CA LEU A 15 44.59 -44.92 48.38
C LEU A 15 43.77 -46.15 47.97
N SER A 16 43.67 -46.39 46.66
CA SER A 16 44.16 -47.61 45.97
C SER A 16 43.91 -47.48 44.46
N GLN A 17 44.94 -47.72 43.64
CA GLN A 17 44.76 -48.15 42.25
C GLN A 17 44.12 -49.54 42.26
N GLU A 18 43.20 -49.85 41.35
CA GLU A 18 43.14 -51.14 40.63
C GLU A 18 42.23 -51.04 39.40
N VAL A 19 42.59 -51.88 38.43
CA VAL A 19 41.96 -52.17 37.14
C VAL A 19 40.49 -52.58 37.31
N SER A 20 39.62 -52.16 36.39
CA SER A 20 38.29 -52.75 36.24
C SER A 20 38.06 -53.12 34.77
N ALA A 21 38.27 -54.40 34.49
CA ALA A 21 37.72 -55.06 33.33
C ALA A 21 36.17 -54.98 33.32
N GLY A 22 35.65 -55.05 32.10
CA GLY A 22 34.25 -55.26 31.67
C GLY A 22 33.14 -55.41 32.71
N SER A 23 32.05 -54.70 32.44
CA SER A 23 30.70 -55.23 32.65
C SER A 23 29.75 -54.58 31.64
N SER A 24 29.32 -55.38 30.67
CA SER A 24 28.22 -55.08 29.76
C SER A 24 26.97 -54.71 30.56
N VAL A 25 26.51 -53.48 30.44
CA VAL A 25 25.19 -53.10 30.94
C VAL A 25 24.16 -53.80 30.06
N ALA A 26 23.42 -54.74 30.65
CA ALA A 26 22.29 -55.39 30.01
C ALA A 26 21.27 -54.32 29.57
N GLN A 27 21.13 -54.13 28.25
CA GLN A 27 20.05 -53.32 27.68
C GLN A 27 18.72 -53.98 28.08
N ILE A 28 17.94 -53.27 28.88
CA ILE A 28 16.65 -53.75 29.40
C ILE A 28 15.65 -53.70 28.24
N ASN A 29 15.33 -54.88 27.67
CA ASN A 29 14.20 -55.05 26.76
C ASN A 29 12.91 -54.62 27.49
N LEU A 30 12.06 -53.79 26.86
CA LEU A 30 10.68 -53.66 27.32
C LEU A 30 10.03 -55.06 27.21
N LEU A 31 9.50 -55.57 28.32
CA LEU A 31 8.96 -56.91 28.45
C LEU A 31 7.94 -57.19 27.33
N ALA A 32 8.28 -58.17 26.47
CA ALA A 32 7.41 -58.68 25.44
C ALA A 32 6.12 -59.23 26.07
N ALA A 33 4.96 -58.78 25.61
CA ALA A 33 3.74 -59.55 25.81
C ALA A 33 3.88 -60.83 24.95
N PRO A 34 3.78 -62.04 25.54
CA PRO A 34 3.67 -63.26 24.76
C PRO A 34 2.45 -63.13 23.85
N GLN A 35 2.66 -63.23 22.55
CA GLN A 35 1.57 -63.29 21.58
C GLN A 35 1.54 -64.71 21.01
N SER A 36 0.42 -65.08 20.38
CA SER A 36 0.05 -66.48 20.14
C SER A 36 1.09 -67.33 19.38
N ARG A 37 2.10 -66.71 18.77
CA ARG A 37 3.13 -67.33 17.90
C ARG A 37 4.54 -66.72 18.05
N GLY A 38 4.83 -66.03 19.15
CA GLY A 38 6.15 -65.45 19.40
C GLY A 38 6.18 -64.19 20.27
N THR A 39 7.31 -63.49 20.21
CA THR A 39 7.54 -62.21 20.90
C THR A 39 8.16 -61.19 19.96
N LEU A 40 7.81 -59.92 20.14
CA LEU A 40 8.43 -58.78 19.45
C LEU A 40 8.64 -57.68 20.50
N ALA A 41 9.83 -57.07 20.53
CA ALA A 41 10.13 -56.00 21.46
C ALA A 41 11.08 -54.98 20.81
N TYR A 42 10.72 -53.71 20.92
CA TYR A 42 11.59 -52.60 20.55
C TYR A 42 12.76 -52.48 21.54
N VAL A 43 13.98 -52.34 21.02
CA VAL A 43 15.17 -52.01 21.80
C VAL A 43 15.07 -50.53 22.15
N ARG A 44 14.89 -50.24 23.44
CA ARG A 44 14.67 -48.87 23.94
C ARG A 44 15.74 -47.90 23.41
N ASP A 45 15.27 -46.74 22.95
CA ASP A 45 16.06 -45.61 22.47
C ASP A 45 16.95 -45.91 21.25
N SER A 46 16.73 -47.02 20.55
CA SER A 46 17.44 -47.32 19.30
C SER A 46 16.95 -46.47 18.13
N ALA A 47 17.90 -45.87 17.41
CA ALA A 47 17.69 -45.10 16.18
C ALA A 47 18.81 -45.45 15.17
N PRO A 48 18.50 -46.00 13.98
CA PRO A 48 17.19 -46.47 13.52
C PRO A 48 16.55 -47.53 14.45
N PRO A 49 15.22 -47.75 14.38
CA PRO A 49 14.53 -48.66 15.28
C PRO A 49 15.04 -50.09 15.19
N GLU A 50 15.43 -50.65 16.32
CA GLU A 50 15.92 -52.02 16.43
C GLU A 50 14.93 -52.88 17.24
N PHE A 51 14.75 -54.13 16.82
CA PHE A 51 13.77 -55.04 17.40
C PHE A 51 14.41 -56.39 17.75
N THR A 52 14.06 -56.92 18.92
CA THR A 52 14.30 -58.32 19.27
C THR A 52 13.02 -59.12 19.07
N TYR A 53 13.14 -60.34 18.52
CA TYR A 53 11.98 -61.16 18.22
C TYR A 53 12.23 -62.65 18.45
N THR A 54 11.14 -63.38 18.68
CA THR A 54 11.07 -64.85 18.60
C THR A 54 9.83 -65.26 17.84
N THR A 55 9.89 -66.39 17.14
CA THR A 55 8.74 -67.01 16.48
C THR A 55 8.93 -68.52 16.35
N ASP A 56 7.86 -69.27 16.50
CA ASP A 56 7.78 -70.71 16.22
C ASP A 56 7.62 -71.00 14.70
N TYR A 57 7.48 -69.97 13.86
CA TYR A 57 7.33 -70.05 12.41
C TYR A 57 8.51 -69.42 11.65
N ALA A 58 9.73 -69.92 11.88
CA ALA A 58 10.92 -69.46 11.14
C ALA A 58 10.80 -69.77 9.64
N GLN A 59 10.78 -68.73 8.80
CA GLN A 59 10.75 -68.85 7.34
C GLN A 59 11.62 -67.76 6.71
N SER A 60 12.27 -68.07 5.59
CA SER A 60 13.20 -67.15 4.90
C SER A 60 12.58 -65.82 4.47
N GLY A 61 11.25 -65.73 4.37
CA GLY A 61 10.54 -64.52 3.97
C GLY A 61 9.95 -63.69 5.12
N ASN A 62 10.19 -64.05 6.38
CA ASN A 62 9.68 -63.27 7.52
C ASN A 62 10.35 -61.90 7.58
N TRP A 63 9.60 -60.88 8.01
CA TRP A 63 10.09 -59.51 8.11
C TRP A 63 9.37 -58.73 9.19
N ILE A 64 10.02 -57.71 9.74
CA ILE A 64 9.44 -56.77 10.70
C ILE A 64 9.15 -55.46 9.98
N GLY A 65 7.95 -54.93 10.14
CA GLY A 65 7.53 -53.65 9.58
C GLY A 65 7.14 -52.65 10.67
N LEU A 66 7.54 -51.40 10.46
CA LEU A 66 7.22 -50.25 11.29
C LEU A 66 6.07 -49.44 10.68
N PHE A 67 5.11 -48.98 11.47
CA PHE A 67 3.96 -48.18 11.01
C PHE A 67 3.65 -47.05 12.01
N GLU A 68 2.96 -46.01 11.53
CA GLU A 68 2.35 -45.02 12.43
C GLU A 68 1.38 -45.71 13.40
N LYS A 69 1.26 -45.21 14.62
CA LYS A 69 0.35 -45.80 15.62
C LYS A 69 -1.09 -45.88 15.09
N GLY A 70 -1.69 -47.05 15.18
CA GLY A 70 -3.06 -47.32 14.70
C GLY A 70 -3.16 -47.53 13.18
N MET A 71 -2.07 -47.27 12.45
CA MET A 71 -1.93 -47.65 11.05
C MET A 71 -1.31 -49.04 11.03
N GLY A 72 -2.01 -49.97 10.40
CA GLY A 72 -1.66 -51.37 10.42
C GLY A 72 -2.17 -52.07 9.18
N PRO A 73 -1.93 -53.38 9.09
CA PRO A 73 -2.21 -54.15 7.89
C PRO A 73 -3.70 -54.18 7.47
N ASP A 74 -4.63 -53.83 8.38
CA ASP A 74 -6.09 -53.83 8.14
C ASP A 74 -6.68 -52.44 7.84
N THR A 75 -5.90 -51.35 7.93
CA THR A 75 -6.42 -49.96 7.89
C THR A 75 -6.00 -49.13 6.67
N GLY A 76 -5.44 -49.76 5.62
CA GLY A 76 -5.49 -49.20 4.26
C GLY A 76 -4.15 -48.99 3.53
N GLY A 77 -3.42 -50.08 3.25
CA GLY A 77 -2.28 -50.07 2.33
C GLY A 77 -1.13 -50.87 2.92
N ASP A 78 -0.91 -52.05 2.36
CA ASP A 78 0.05 -53.03 2.81
C ASP A 78 1.52 -52.58 2.55
N ASP A 79 1.72 -51.46 1.85
CA ASP A 79 2.98 -50.80 1.47
C ASP A 79 3.35 -49.53 2.27
N LYS A 80 2.61 -49.21 3.33
CA LYS A 80 2.82 -47.99 4.13
C LYS A 80 3.75 -48.15 5.33
N TYR A 81 4.66 -49.14 5.31
CA TYR A 81 5.65 -49.25 6.37
C TYR A 81 6.62 -48.06 6.31
N LEU A 82 7.02 -47.53 7.46
CA LEU A 82 7.98 -46.43 7.61
C LEU A 82 9.43 -46.92 7.69
N GLY A 83 9.62 -48.24 7.71
CA GLY A 83 10.90 -48.93 7.78
C GLY A 83 10.68 -50.43 7.95
N TRP A 84 11.61 -51.26 7.50
CA TRP A 84 11.50 -52.72 7.64
C TRP A 84 12.84 -53.44 7.76
N ALA A 85 12.79 -54.69 8.24
CA ALA A 85 13.94 -55.58 8.35
C ALA A 85 13.58 -57.03 7.99
N SER A 86 14.50 -57.77 7.37
CA SER A 86 14.36 -59.22 7.19
C SER A 86 14.57 -59.95 8.53
N ALA A 87 13.66 -60.87 8.88
CA ALA A 87 13.62 -61.56 10.17
C ALA A 87 13.43 -63.09 10.01
N PRO A 88 14.31 -63.80 9.28
CA PRO A 88 14.03 -65.17 8.82
C PRO A 88 14.19 -66.26 9.88
N ALA A 89 14.98 -66.01 10.93
CA ALA A 89 15.28 -66.97 11.98
C ALA A 89 14.14 -67.11 13.00
N SER A 90 14.17 -68.19 13.80
CA SER A 90 13.21 -68.40 14.91
C SER A 90 13.41 -67.42 16.08
N LYS A 91 14.55 -66.73 16.14
CA LYS A 91 14.83 -65.64 17.05
C LYS A 91 15.93 -64.75 16.46
N GLY A 92 15.91 -63.47 16.80
CA GLY A 92 16.94 -62.55 16.31
C GLY A 92 16.80 -61.14 16.86
N ARG A 93 17.76 -60.30 16.47
CA ARG A 93 17.80 -58.86 16.70
C ARG A 93 18.07 -58.20 15.34
N VAL A 94 17.22 -57.27 14.93
CA VAL A 94 17.23 -56.67 13.58
C VAL A 94 16.96 -55.18 13.64
N THR A 95 17.59 -54.42 12.75
CA THR A 95 17.38 -52.99 12.58
C THR A 95 16.43 -52.76 11.41
N ALA A 96 15.34 -52.04 11.62
CA ALA A 96 14.35 -51.70 10.59
C ALA A 96 14.76 -50.43 9.83
N ASP A 97 15.91 -50.47 9.17
CA ASP A 97 16.54 -49.35 8.45
C ASP A 97 16.26 -49.34 6.95
N ALA A 98 15.72 -50.42 6.38
CA ALA A 98 15.34 -50.45 4.98
C ALA A 98 14.10 -49.58 4.73
N ASP A 99 14.19 -48.67 3.75
CA ASP A 99 13.20 -47.63 3.46
C ASP A 99 12.88 -46.71 4.66
N PHE A 100 13.75 -46.70 5.68
CA PHE A 100 13.55 -45.91 6.89
C PHE A 100 13.86 -44.43 6.64
N ASP A 101 12.90 -43.56 6.94
CA ASP A 101 13.14 -42.12 6.95
C ASP A 101 14.06 -41.76 8.12
N GLN A 102 15.28 -41.33 7.82
CA GLN A 102 16.27 -40.95 8.82
C GLN A 102 15.81 -39.76 9.68
N CYS A 103 14.79 -39.01 9.26
CA CYS A 103 14.19 -37.91 10.01
C CYS A 103 12.80 -38.26 10.56
N LEU A 104 12.47 -39.55 10.67
CA LEU A 104 11.23 -39.98 11.28
C LEU A 104 11.07 -39.29 12.65
N PRO A 105 9.99 -38.52 12.86
CA PRO A 105 9.87 -37.69 14.06
C PRO A 105 9.75 -38.54 15.33
N ALA A 106 10.07 -37.93 16.47
CA ALA A 106 9.80 -38.54 17.76
C ALA A 106 8.28 -38.77 17.91
N GLY A 107 7.87 -39.96 18.34
CA GLY A 107 6.45 -40.32 18.32
C GLY A 107 6.12 -41.72 18.80
N GLN A 108 4.84 -42.07 18.73
CA GLN A 108 4.36 -43.43 18.98
C GLN A 108 4.16 -44.16 17.66
N TYR A 109 4.68 -45.39 17.58
CA TYR A 109 4.63 -46.21 16.38
C TYR A 109 4.25 -47.65 16.73
N ASP A 110 3.74 -48.39 15.76
CA ASP A 110 3.42 -49.81 15.90
C ASP A 110 4.38 -50.65 15.06
N ALA A 111 4.85 -51.77 15.61
CA ALA A 111 5.64 -52.76 14.88
C ALA A 111 4.94 -54.11 14.82
N TYR A 112 5.17 -54.82 13.71
CA TYR A 112 4.61 -56.13 13.45
C TYR A 112 5.68 -57.04 12.82
N LEU A 113 5.69 -58.31 13.20
CA LEU A 113 6.42 -59.39 12.54
C LEU A 113 5.46 -60.10 11.58
N PHE A 114 5.81 -60.17 10.31
CA PHE A 114 5.00 -60.79 9.26
C PHE A 114 5.64 -62.07 8.72
N ARG A 115 4.80 -62.90 8.11
CA ARG A 115 5.22 -64.04 7.28
C ARG A 115 5.55 -63.57 5.86
N GLN A 116 6.34 -64.36 5.12
CA GLN A 116 6.65 -64.27 3.67
C GLN A 116 5.66 -63.44 2.83
N ARG A 117 6.16 -62.61 1.89
CA ARG A 117 5.46 -61.76 0.89
C ARG A 117 4.19 -62.39 0.24
N GLY A 118 3.14 -62.58 1.02
CA GLY A 118 1.74 -62.79 0.67
C GLY A 118 0.91 -61.65 1.28
N PRO A 119 -0.44 -61.65 1.18
CA PRO A 119 -1.24 -60.49 1.57
C PRO A 119 -0.81 -60.04 2.97
N ARG A 120 -0.28 -58.81 3.08
CA ARG A 120 0.45 -58.33 4.26
C ARG A 120 -0.49 -58.05 5.45
N SER A 121 -1.67 -58.69 5.43
CA SER A 121 -2.82 -58.64 6.33
C SER A 121 -2.68 -59.50 7.60
N TYR A 122 -1.69 -60.40 7.66
CA TYR A 122 -1.59 -61.41 8.72
C TYR A 122 -0.25 -61.33 9.47
N PRO A 123 -0.13 -60.48 10.50
CA PRO A 123 1.04 -60.48 11.39
C PRO A 123 1.11 -61.78 12.20
N VAL A 124 2.32 -62.31 12.37
CA VAL A 124 2.66 -63.44 13.24
C VAL A 124 2.76 -62.95 14.70
N VAL A 125 3.27 -61.74 14.89
CA VAL A 125 3.39 -61.03 16.17
C VAL A 125 3.13 -59.54 15.88
N GLY A 126 2.34 -58.86 16.70
CA GLY A 126 2.02 -57.44 16.63
C GLY A 126 0.52 -57.18 16.85
N PRO A 127 0.11 -55.91 17.07
CA PRO A 127 0.99 -54.74 17.18
C PRO A 127 1.81 -54.74 18.47
N VAL A 128 3.02 -54.21 18.39
CA VAL A 128 3.79 -53.72 19.54
C VAL A 128 3.93 -52.22 19.39
N THR A 129 3.21 -51.47 20.22
CA THR A 129 3.33 -50.01 20.29
C THR A 129 4.57 -49.63 21.07
N PHE A 130 5.37 -48.71 20.51
CA PHE A 130 6.58 -48.22 21.16
C PHE A 130 6.77 -46.72 20.92
N SER A 131 7.57 -46.09 21.79
CA SER A 131 7.95 -44.68 21.68
C SER A 131 9.30 -44.58 21.00
N TYR A 132 9.35 -43.94 19.84
CA TYR A 132 10.58 -43.65 19.11
C TYR A 132 11.07 -42.24 19.47
N PRO A 133 12.34 -42.06 19.89
CA PRO A 133 12.86 -40.74 20.29
C PRO A 133 13.19 -39.81 19.10
N GLY A 134 13.07 -40.27 17.86
CA GLY A 134 13.65 -39.59 16.68
C GLY A 134 15.12 -39.97 16.49
N ASN A 135 15.68 -39.66 15.32
CA ASN A 135 17.10 -39.89 15.04
C ASN A 135 17.93 -38.63 15.41
N PRO A 136 18.79 -38.69 16.44
CA PRO A 136 19.58 -37.52 16.84
C PRO A 136 20.70 -37.17 15.85
N ASP A 137 21.10 -38.10 14.98
CA ASP A 137 22.18 -37.89 14.01
C ASP A 137 21.70 -37.17 12.75
N TYR A 138 20.40 -36.85 12.66
CA TYR A 138 19.78 -36.21 11.50
C TYR A 138 18.80 -35.10 11.91
N HIS A 139 18.57 -34.14 11.02
CA HIS A 139 17.58 -33.08 11.19
C HIS A 139 16.91 -32.74 9.85
N GLU A 140 15.67 -32.26 9.92
CA GLU A 140 14.88 -31.88 8.76
C GLU A 140 15.14 -30.41 8.37
N CYS A 141 15.54 -30.17 7.13
CA CYS A 141 15.71 -28.85 6.53
C CYS A 141 14.41 -28.35 5.86
N GLU A 142 14.34 -27.04 5.60
CA GLU A 142 13.20 -26.41 4.92
C GLU A 142 12.88 -27.11 3.59
N GLY A 143 11.64 -27.58 3.43
CA GLY A 143 11.21 -28.36 2.27
C GLY A 143 11.20 -29.88 2.44
N GLY A 144 11.47 -30.40 3.64
CA GLY A 144 11.28 -31.80 4.00
C GLY A 144 12.48 -32.72 3.71
N ILE A 145 13.70 -32.19 3.79
CA ILE A 145 14.93 -32.94 3.48
C ILE A 145 15.64 -33.32 4.75
N CYS A 146 15.99 -34.60 4.86
CA CYS A 146 16.74 -35.12 5.98
C CYS A 146 18.26 -35.02 5.75
N LYS A 147 18.97 -34.35 6.66
CA LYS A 147 20.44 -34.19 6.59
C LYS A 147 21.12 -34.63 7.88
N PRO A 148 22.36 -35.15 7.82
CA PRO A 148 23.14 -35.40 9.02
C PRO A 148 23.22 -34.13 9.89
N ALA A 149 23.16 -34.27 11.22
CA ALA A 149 23.16 -33.17 12.18
C ALA A 149 24.39 -32.23 12.07
N ALA A 150 25.48 -32.72 11.45
CA ALA A 150 26.70 -31.95 11.20
C ALA A 150 26.64 -31.05 9.94
N GLU A 151 25.66 -31.22 9.05
CA GLU A 151 25.53 -30.43 7.81
C GLU A 151 24.58 -29.23 7.99
N SER A 152 24.90 -28.07 7.40
CA SER A 152 24.02 -26.89 7.48
C SER A 152 22.91 -26.94 6.42
N CYS A 153 21.69 -26.52 6.78
CA CYS A 153 20.58 -26.30 5.83
C CYS A 153 20.72 -25.05 4.94
N SER A 154 21.77 -24.25 5.10
CA SER A 154 21.91 -22.97 4.40
C SER A 154 22.65 -23.10 3.07
N CYS A 155 22.00 -22.68 1.99
CA CYS A 155 22.70 -22.30 0.77
C CYS A 155 23.39 -20.94 0.94
N ALA A 156 24.44 -20.69 0.16
CA ALA A 156 25.04 -19.36 0.08
C ALA A 156 24.03 -18.31 -0.39
N ASP A 157 24.24 -17.04 -0.02
CA ASP A 157 23.36 -15.93 -0.41
C ASP A 157 23.05 -15.92 -1.92
N GLY A 158 21.78 -15.71 -2.25
CA GLY A 158 21.30 -15.75 -3.64
C GLY A 158 21.11 -17.16 -4.21
N LYS A 159 21.26 -18.21 -3.39
CA LYS A 159 20.90 -19.60 -3.75
C LYS A 159 19.87 -20.17 -2.77
N TRP A 160 19.12 -21.16 -3.23
CA TRP A 160 18.20 -21.95 -2.43
C TRP A 160 18.32 -23.42 -2.80
N TRP A 161 17.97 -24.28 -1.85
CA TRP A 161 18.12 -25.70 -2.02
C TRP A 161 17.01 -26.28 -2.90
N CYS A 162 17.38 -27.07 -3.91
CA CYS A 162 16.43 -27.77 -4.77
C CYS A 162 16.37 -29.27 -4.42
N PRO A 163 15.33 -29.74 -3.69
CA PRO A 163 15.22 -31.15 -3.29
C PRO A 163 15.26 -32.12 -4.48
N ALA A 164 14.72 -31.69 -5.63
CA ALA A 164 14.64 -32.52 -6.82
C ALA A 164 15.98 -32.73 -7.54
N ARG A 165 17.00 -31.94 -7.21
CA ARG A 165 18.34 -31.98 -7.82
C ARG A 165 19.46 -32.22 -6.82
N ASP A 166 19.13 -32.26 -5.53
CA ASP A 166 20.10 -32.43 -4.44
C ASP A 166 21.25 -31.39 -4.50
N GLU A 167 20.92 -30.15 -4.89
CA GLU A 167 21.91 -29.07 -5.04
C GLU A 167 21.32 -27.69 -4.71
N CYS A 168 22.18 -26.74 -4.33
CA CYS A 168 21.84 -25.33 -4.21
C CYS A 168 21.79 -24.66 -5.60
N ILE A 169 20.60 -24.23 -6.02
CA ILE A 169 20.39 -23.49 -7.28
C ILE A 169 20.17 -21.99 -7.01
N PRO A 170 20.40 -21.08 -7.97
CA PRO A 170 20.08 -19.67 -7.80
C PRO A 170 18.62 -19.43 -7.39
N THR A 171 18.35 -18.45 -6.52
CA THR A 171 16.98 -18.08 -6.08
C THR A 171 16.07 -17.70 -7.24
N THR A 172 16.63 -17.30 -8.38
CA THR A 172 15.92 -16.99 -9.63
C THR A 172 15.51 -18.22 -10.44
N LYS A 173 15.92 -19.43 -10.06
CA LYS A 173 15.56 -20.69 -10.74
C LYS A 173 14.54 -21.48 -9.96
N GLN A 174 13.56 -22.04 -10.67
CA GLN A 174 12.58 -22.95 -10.10
C GLN A 174 13.13 -24.35 -9.84
N CYS A 175 12.57 -25.03 -8.84
CA CYS A 175 12.78 -26.46 -8.56
C CYS A 175 11.44 -27.19 -8.69
N ARG A 176 11.22 -27.88 -9.82
CA ARG A 176 9.94 -28.55 -10.16
C ARG A 176 8.70 -27.67 -9.93
N GLY A 177 8.70 -26.45 -10.47
CA GLY A 177 7.55 -25.53 -10.33
C GLY A 177 7.42 -24.87 -8.96
N LYS A 178 8.44 -24.96 -8.09
CA LYS A 178 8.49 -24.26 -6.80
C LYS A 178 9.60 -23.20 -6.79
N CYS A 179 9.42 -22.20 -5.94
CA CYS A 179 10.36 -21.12 -5.66
C CYS A 179 10.61 -21.02 -4.15
N PRO A 180 11.70 -20.36 -3.71
CA PRO A 180 11.96 -20.15 -2.29
C PRO A 180 10.90 -19.23 -1.65
N LYS A 181 10.82 -19.22 -0.32
CA LYS A 181 9.86 -18.38 0.40
C LYS A 181 10.03 -16.89 0.05
N GLY A 182 8.92 -16.21 -0.21
CA GLY A 182 8.91 -14.81 -0.67
C GLY A 182 9.26 -14.65 -2.15
N TRP A 183 9.24 -15.74 -2.92
CA TRP A 183 9.38 -15.76 -4.37
C TRP A 183 8.26 -16.62 -4.98
N ARG A 184 7.78 -16.21 -6.15
CA ARG A 184 6.79 -16.95 -6.95
C ARG A 184 7.33 -17.34 -8.31
N VAL A 185 6.65 -18.29 -8.94
CA VAL A 185 6.94 -18.73 -10.30
C VAL A 185 6.43 -17.69 -11.30
N ALA A 186 7.30 -17.27 -12.23
CA ALA A 186 6.95 -16.46 -13.39
C ALA A 186 7.59 -17.07 -14.65
N GLY A 187 6.80 -17.79 -15.44
CA GLY A 187 7.31 -18.59 -16.56
C GLY A 187 8.27 -19.67 -16.08
N ASN A 188 9.51 -19.66 -16.57
CA ASN A 188 10.54 -20.64 -16.19
C ASN A 188 11.49 -20.17 -15.07
N SER A 189 11.20 -19.03 -14.45
CA SER A 189 12.05 -18.41 -13.44
C SER A 189 11.27 -18.14 -12.14
N CYS A 190 12.01 -17.92 -11.06
CA CYS A 190 11.48 -17.40 -9.80
C CYS A 190 11.70 -15.89 -9.74
N VAL A 191 10.69 -15.18 -9.27
CA VAL A 191 10.73 -13.73 -9.05
C VAL A 191 10.28 -13.40 -7.63
N GLN A 192 10.92 -12.44 -7.00
CA GLN A 192 10.61 -12.04 -5.63
C GLN A 192 9.20 -11.45 -5.56
N ASP A 193 8.53 -11.77 -4.46
CA ASP A 193 7.16 -11.35 -4.21
C ASP A 193 7.05 -9.86 -3.97
N ILE A 194 6.15 -9.23 -4.74
CA ILE A 194 5.73 -7.85 -4.55
C ILE A 194 4.56 -7.82 -3.56
N CYS A 195 3.61 -8.75 -3.73
CA CYS A 195 2.44 -8.99 -2.91
C CYS A 195 1.88 -10.40 -3.20
N GLU A 196 0.81 -10.80 -2.51
CA GLU A 196 0.16 -12.11 -2.70
C GLU A 196 -0.36 -12.34 -4.12
N ASN A 197 -0.92 -11.30 -4.76
CA ASN A 197 -1.56 -11.41 -6.08
C ASN A 197 -1.16 -10.26 -7.03
N PRO A 198 0.05 -10.29 -7.59
CA PRO A 198 0.50 -9.28 -8.55
C PRO A 198 -0.22 -9.45 -9.88
N LEU A 199 -0.61 -8.34 -10.49
CA LEU A 199 -1.34 -8.28 -11.76
C LEU A 199 -0.45 -7.62 -12.82
N ALA A 200 -0.55 -8.06 -14.07
CA ALA A 200 0.20 -7.47 -15.18
C ALA A 200 -0.26 -6.03 -15.47
N GLY A 201 0.67 -5.17 -15.88
CA GLY A 201 0.44 -3.77 -16.17
C GLY A 201 0.75 -2.85 -14.99
N VAL A 202 0.00 -1.75 -14.90
CA VAL A 202 0.22 -0.67 -13.94
C VAL A 202 -1.11 -0.18 -13.35
N GLN A 203 -1.03 0.37 -12.14
CA GLN A 203 -2.10 1.22 -11.62
C GLN A 203 -1.91 2.64 -12.17
N TRP A 204 -3.01 3.33 -12.45
CA TRP A 204 -2.99 4.73 -12.84
C TRP A 204 -3.94 5.57 -11.99
N ASP A 205 -3.55 6.81 -11.77
CA ASP A 205 -4.34 7.85 -11.12
C ASP A 205 -4.28 9.13 -11.97
N ALA A 206 -5.43 9.69 -12.32
CA ALA A 206 -5.55 10.93 -13.06
C ALA A 206 -6.17 12.01 -12.18
N TYR A 207 -5.59 13.20 -12.25
CA TYR A 207 -5.97 14.31 -11.38
C TYR A 207 -6.23 15.55 -12.22
N ARG A 208 -7.47 16.04 -12.15
CA ARG A 208 -7.79 17.38 -12.67
C ARG A 208 -7.14 18.44 -11.80
N MET A 209 -6.42 19.34 -12.45
CA MET A 209 -5.74 20.47 -11.86
C MET A 209 -6.40 21.76 -12.31
N SER A 210 -6.10 22.83 -11.59
CA SER A 210 -6.64 24.14 -11.89
C SER A 210 -5.62 24.96 -12.73
N ILE A 211 -6.08 25.86 -13.60
CA ILE A 211 -5.26 26.68 -14.50
C ILE A 211 -4.55 27.83 -13.76
N GLY A 212 -3.22 27.93 -13.78
CA GLY A 212 -2.49 29.07 -13.23
C GLY A 212 -1.01 28.81 -12.95
N ASN A 213 -0.33 29.80 -12.39
CA ASN A 213 1.12 29.75 -12.13
C ASN A 213 1.46 29.44 -10.64
N GLY A 214 0.45 29.12 -9.82
CA GLY A 214 0.58 28.87 -8.39
C GLY A 214 0.83 27.42 -8.01
N LEU A 215 0.93 27.14 -6.70
CA LEU A 215 0.96 25.76 -6.20
C LEU A 215 -0.33 25.03 -6.58
N GLY A 216 -0.17 23.79 -7.05
CA GLY A 216 -1.31 22.97 -7.49
C GLY A 216 -1.95 23.42 -8.79
N GLN A 217 -1.30 24.29 -9.55
CA GLN A 217 -1.86 24.85 -10.78
C GLN A 217 -0.98 24.57 -11.98
N ILE A 218 -1.62 24.23 -13.10
CA ILE A 218 -0.96 24.02 -14.38
C ILE A 218 -1.05 25.33 -15.19
N PRO A 219 0.08 25.92 -15.62
CA PRO A 219 0.09 27.21 -16.32
C PRO A 219 -0.60 27.14 -17.69
N TYR A 220 -1.31 28.22 -18.08
CA TYR A 220 -1.89 28.37 -19.42
C TYR A 220 -0.79 28.72 -20.44
N PRO A 221 -0.61 27.96 -21.53
CA PRO A 221 0.42 28.23 -22.52
C PRO A 221 -0.09 29.19 -23.62
N GLU A 222 -0.15 30.51 -23.37
CA GLU A 222 -0.18 31.48 -24.48
C GLU A 222 0.51 32.83 -24.21
N PRO A 223 1.09 33.46 -25.27
CA PRO A 223 1.28 32.92 -26.62
C PRO A 223 2.65 32.25 -26.80
N ALA A 224 2.74 31.32 -27.76
CA ALA A 224 3.98 30.69 -28.18
C ALA A 224 5.11 31.71 -28.51
N PRO A 225 6.39 31.36 -28.30
CA PRO A 225 6.94 30.03 -28.03
C PRO A 225 7.44 29.92 -26.59
N PHE A 226 6.59 30.21 -25.60
CA PHE A 226 6.93 29.88 -24.22
C PHE A 226 6.41 28.48 -23.93
N LEU A 227 7.29 27.50 -24.08
CA LEU A 227 7.16 26.23 -23.38
C LEU A 227 7.03 26.58 -21.90
N PRO A 228 5.92 26.27 -21.23
CA PRO A 228 5.87 26.44 -19.79
C PRO A 228 7.02 25.59 -19.24
N GLN A 229 7.93 26.20 -18.49
CA GLN A 229 8.81 25.42 -17.64
C GLN A 229 7.91 24.83 -16.55
N PHE A 230 7.34 23.66 -16.84
CA PHE A 230 6.60 22.91 -15.85
C PHE A 230 7.59 22.54 -14.76
N ASN A 231 7.31 23.03 -13.56
CA ASN A 231 7.91 22.52 -12.35
C ASN A 231 6.91 21.56 -11.71
N ILE A 232 7.21 20.27 -11.70
CA ILE A 232 6.25 19.28 -11.18
C ILE A 232 6.12 19.37 -9.64
N ASP A 233 7.12 19.90 -8.95
CA ASP A 233 7.06 20.07 -7.49
C ASP A 233 6.02 21.12 -7.08
N THR A 234 5.78 22.15 -7.90
CA THR A 234 4.70 23.11 -7.61
C THR A 234 3.33 22.46 -7.76
N LEU A 235 3.17 21.50 -8.68
CA LEU A 235 1.91 20.76 -8.88
C LEU A 235 1.59 19.85 -7.69
N PHE A 236 2.62 19.27 -7.06
CA PHE A 236 2.46 18.44 -5.87
C PHE A 236 1.90 19.21 -4.67
N GLY A 237 2.00 20.54 -4.64
CA GLY A 237 1.43 21.38 -3.59
C GLY A 237 -0.09 21.59 -3.66
N GLY A 238 -0.77 21.06 -4.68
CA GLY A 238 -2.21 21.23 -4.90
C GLY A 238 -3.12 20.24 -4.19
N THR A 239 -4.43 20.46 -4.35
CA THR A 239 -5.47 19.47 -4.03
C THR A 239 -6.21 19.08 -5.31
N PRO A 240 -6.31 17.78 -5.63
CA PRO A 240 -6.99 17.35 -6.84
C PRO A 240 -8.49 17.64 -6.74
N VAL A 241 -9.06 18.21 -7.81
CA VAL A 241 -10.49 18.57 -7.84
C VAL A 241 -11.37 17.32 -7.99
N GLN A 242 -10.92 16.32 -8.75
CA GLN A 242 -11.58 15.03 -8.95
C GLN A 242 -10.52 13.95 -9.31
N PRO A 243 -10.13 13.08 -8.38
CA PRO A 243 -9.25 11.96 -8.70
C PRO A 243 -10.04 10.82 -9.36
N THR A 244 -9.54 10.31 -10.48
CA THR A 244 -10.00 9.06 -11.10
C THR A 244 -8.84 8.07 -11.08
N SER A 245 -9.09 6.79 -10.82
CA SER A 245 -8.05 5.77 -10.81
C SER A 245 -8.50 4.48 -11.50
N GLY A 246 -7.53 3.67 -11.89
CA GLY A 246 -7.79 2.40 -12.55
C GLY A 246 -6.51 1.62 -12.81
N THR A 247 -6.61 0.64 -13.71
CA THR A 247 -5.49 -0.24 -14.08
C THR A 247 -5.44 -0.39 -15.59
N VAL A 248 -4.24 -0.54 -16.15
CA VAL A 248 -4.02 -0.67 -17.61
C VAL A 248 -2.77 -1.53 -17.89
N GLY A 249 -2.77 -2.27 -19.00
CA GLY A 249 -1.67 -3.16 -19.38
C GLY A 249 -0.39 -2.46 -19.87
N SER A 250 -0.47 -1.16 -20.18
CA SER A 250 0.64 -0.35 -20.68
C SER A 250 0.63 1.10 -20.18
N ILE A 251 1.80 1.67 -19.91
CA ILE A 251 1.99 3.11 -19.73
C ILE A 251 1.99 3.77 -21.09
N GLY A 252 1.29 4.89 -21.26
CA GLY A 252 1.24 5.63 -22.52
C GLY A 252 -0.14 5.56 -23.18
N TRP A 253 -0.47 6.64 -23.86
CA TRP A 253 -1.82 6.94 -24.31
C TRP A 253 -1.86 8.10 -25.31
N ARG A 254 -3.03 8.30 -25.92
CA ARG A 254 -3.36 9.47 -26.72
C ARG A 254 -4.85 9.79 -26.61
N ASN A 255 -5.19 11.06 -26.40
CA ASN A 255 -6.57 11.56 -26.40
C ASN A 255 -7.54 10.70 -25.56
N GLY A 256 -7.08 10.21 -24.41
CA GLY A 256 -7.88 9.50 -23.42
C GLY A 256 -7.96 7.99 -23.63
N VAL A 257 -7.18 7.46 -24.56
CA VAL A 257 -7.16 6.06 -24.94
C VAL A 257 -5.75 5.50 -24.78
N ALA A 258 -5.63 4.37 -24.09
CA ALA A 258 -4.36 3.64 -24.01
C ALA A 258 -3.98 3.06 -25.38
N TRP A 259 -2.73 3.27 -25.81
CA TRP A 259 -2.29 3.01 -27.19
C TRP A 259 -2.51 1.57 -27.68
N ILE A 260 -2.30 0.57 -26.81
CA ILE A 260 -2.31 -0.84 -27.21
C ILE A 260 -3.69 -1.48 -27.00
N THR A 261 -4.29 -1.26 -25.84
CA THR A 261 -5.57 -1.89 -25.48
C THR A 261 -6.78 -1.25 -26.15
N ASN A 262 -6.62 -0.03 -26.69
CA ASN A 262 -7.73 0.86 -27.00
C ASN A 262 -8.69 1.06 -25.81
N GLN A 263 -8.22 0.80 -24.59
CA GLN A 263 -9.01 1.02 -23.39
C GLN A 263 -9.23 2.52 -23.24
N VAL A 264 -10.50 2.90 -23.25
CA VAL A 264 -10.92 4.25 -22.92
C VAL A 264 -10.69 4.44 -21.43
N LEU A 265 -9.83 5.39 -21.08
CA LEU A 265 -9.50 5.69 -19.69
C LEU A 265 -10.45 6.76 -19.09
N GLN A 266 -11.51 7.16 -19.81
CA GLN A 266 -12.47 8.22 -19.46
C GLN A 266 -13.32 7.95 -18.20
N PRO A 267 -13.78 9.00 -17.48
CA PRO A 267 -13.68 10.42 -17.82
C PRO A 267 -12.40 11.04 -17.26
N ILE A 268 -11.36 11.15 -18.09
CA ILE A 268 -10.15 11.90 -17.75
C ILE A 268 -10.36 13.32 -18.28
N PRO A 269 -10.02 14.36 -17.51
CA PRO A 269 -10.13 15.73 -17.96
C PRO A 269 -9.43 15.92 -19.31
N GLN A 270 -10.02 16.69 -20.23
CA GLN A 270 -9.41 16.91 -21.54
C GLN A 270 -8.23 17.89 -21.47
N ASP A 271 -8.26 18.81 -20.50
CA ASP A 271 -7.24 19.84 -20.28
C ASP A 271 -6.91 19.93 -18.77
N TYR A 272 -5.73 20.48 -18.48
CA TYR A 272 -5.22 20.78 -17.13
C TYR A 272 -5.33 19.61 -16.18
N PHE A 273 -4.58 18.56 -16.48
CA PHE A 273 -4.51 17.39 -15.62
C PHE A 273 -3.09 16.85 -15.59
N PHE A 274 -2.84 15.96 -14.64
CA PHE A 274 -1.74 15.02 -14.81
C PHE A 274 -2.20 13.60 -14.52
N MET A 275 -1.54 12.64 -15.16
CA MET A 275 -1.76 11.21 -14.95
C MET A 275 -0.49 10.59 -14.41
N SER A 276 -0.61 9.85 -13.31
CA SER A 276 0.44 9.07 -12.70
C SER A 276 0.20 7.59 -12.96
N TRP A 277 1.22 6.87 -13.42
CA TRP A 277 1.25 5.42 -13.46
C TRP A 277 2.26 4.90 -12.44
N THR A 278 1.88 3.86 -11.71
CA THR A 278 2.73 3.21 -10.71
C THR A 278 2.72 1.69 -10.87
N GLY A 279 3.87 1.07 -10.61
CA GLY A 279 4.05 -0.36 -10.73
C GLY A 279 5.48 -0.78 -10.44
N TYR A 280 5.83 -1.99 -10.86
CA TYR A 280 7.15 -2.58 -10.67
C TYR A 280 7.62 -3.20 -11.97
N LEU A 281 8.86 -2.91 -12.38
CA LEU A 281 9.61 -3.73 -13.31
C LEU A 281 10.08 -4.99 -12.57
N VAL A 282 9.73 -6.17 -13.07
CA VAL A 282 10.19 -7.48 -12.63
C VAL A 282 11.18 -8.01 -13.67
N PRO A 283 12.50 -7.87 -13.45
CA PRO A 283 13.51 -8.19 -14.45
C PRO A 283 13.58 -9.70 -14.73
N LYS A 284 13.51 -10.10 -16.00
CA LYS A 284 13.81 -11.48 -16.43
C LYS A 284 15.30 -11.74 -16.61
N HIS A 285 16.09 -10.70 -16.79
CA HIS A 285 17.53 -10.77 -17.00
C HIS A 285 18.24 -9.77 -16.10
N THR A 286 19.38 -10.15 -15.53
CA THR A 286 20.26 -9.18 -14.86
C THR A 286 20.95 -8.33 -15.92
N GLY A 287 20.94 -7.01 -15.75
CA GLY A 287 21.62 -6.09 -16.66
C GLY A 287 20.95 -4.73 -16.76
N SER A 288 21.33 -3.97 -17.79
CA SER A 288 20.82 -2.62 -18.04
C SER A 288 19.47 -2.65 -18.77
N TYR A 289 18.41 -2.21 -18.11
CA TYR A 289 17.11 -1.93 -18.72
C TYR A 289 17.07 -0.48 -19.19
N THR A 290 16.64 -0.25 -20.43
CA THR A 290 16.58 1.10 -21.02
C THR A 290 15.13 1.58 -21.10
N PHE A 291 14.85 2.70 -20.45
CA PHE A 291 13.57 3.41 -20.45
C PHE A 291 13.60 4.55 -21.46
N ASN A 292 12.52 4.67 -22.24
CA ASN A 292 12.31 5.73 -23.21
C ASN A 292 10.93 6.34 -23.03
N MET A 293 10.86 7.66 -23.15
CA MET A 293 9.61 8.42 -23.26
C MET A 293 9.72 9.36 -24.46
N TRP A 294 8.65 9.49 -25.24
CA TRP A 294 8.59 10.37 -26.41
C TRP A 294 7.14 10.70 -26.77
N TRP A 295 6.92 11.55 -27.77
CA TRP A 295 5.58 12.08 -28.11
C TRP A 295 4.83 12.61 -26.89
N THR A 296 5.58 13.20 -25.96
CA THR A 296 5.01 13.75 -24.74
C THR A 296 4.32 15.06 -25.09
N ASP A 297 3.13 15.23 -24.54
CA ASP A 297 2.31 16.43 -24.64
C ASP A 297 1.61 16.60 -23.27
N ASP A 298 2.02 17.53 -22.42
CA ASP A 298 3.06 18.57 -22.59
C ASP A 298 4.44 18.17 -22.02
N VAL A 299 4.47 17.51 -20.86
CA VAL A 299 5.72 17.08 -20.20
C VAL A 299 5.50 15.75 -19.47
N SER A 300 6.57 14.94 -19.36
CA SER A 300 6.54 13.65 -18.70
C SER A 300 7.79 13.40 -17.89
N TYR A 301 7.61 12.73 -16.76
CA TYR A 301 8.65 12.41 -15.79
C TYR A 301 8.63 10.93 -15.45
N LEU A 302 9.80 10.36 -15.22
CA LEU A 302 9.99 8.97 -14.80
C LEU A 302 10.90 8.93 -13.57
N TRP A 303 10.53 8.08 -12.63
CA TRP A 303 11.36 7.63 -11.51
C TRP A 303 11.41 6.10 -11.52
N VAL A 304 12.59 5.55 -11.26
CA VAL A 304 12.89 4.11 -11.22
C VAL A 304 13.66 3.80 -9.93
N GLY A 305 13.25 2.76 -9.21
CA GLY A 305 13.81 2.42 -7.90
C GLY A 305 13.05 3.07 -6.75
N GLU A 306 13.70 3.22 -5.59
CA GLU A 306 13.03 3.66 -4.36
C GLU A 306 12.41 5.06 -4.46
N HIS A 307 13.03 5.98 -5.20
CA HIS A 307 12.47 7.32 -5.43
C HIS A 307 11.10 7.29 -6.15
N ALA A 308 10.79 6.22 -6.88
CA ALA A 308 9.46 6.06 -7.48
C ALA A 308 8.36 5.83 -6.43
N ARG A 309 8.70 5.30 -5.25
CA ARG A 309 7.72 5.02 -4.19
C ARG A 309 7.40 6.28 -3.38
N SER A 310 8.40 7.07 -3.04
CA SER A 310 8.30 8.27 -2.20
C SER A 310 9.43 9.24 -2.50
N GLU A 311 9.32 10.49 -2.02
CA GLU A 311 10.37 11.51 -2.14
C GLU A 311 10.75 11.88 -3.59
N PHE A 312 9.97 11.47 -4.59
CA PHE A 312 10.11 11.96 -5.96
C PHE A 312 9.93 13.48 -6.02
N SER A 313 10.71 14.12 -6.87
CA SER A 313 10.72 15.55 -7.13
C SER A 313 11.20 15.79 -8.55
N GLU A 314 11.07 17.01 -9.06
CA GLU A 314 11.66 17.36 -10.35
C GLU A 314 13.18 17.08 -10.37
N SER A 315 13.86 17.44 -9.30
CA SER A 315 15.33 17.38 -9.22
C SER A 315 15.91 15.96 -9.21
N ASN A 316 15.12 14.96 -8.83
CA ASN A 316 15.55 13.55 -8.77
C ASN A 316 14.80 12.67 -9.78
N ALA A 317 14.13 13.26 -10.78
CA ALA A 317 13.57 12.50 -11.88
C ALA A 317 14.69 11.87 -12.72
N ASP A 318 14.60 10.57 -12.94
CA ASP A 318 15.56 9.81 -13.76
C ASP A 318 15.47 10.18 -15.24
N LEU A 319 14.28 10.61 -15.68
CA LEU A 319 14.03 11.10 -17.03
C LEU A 319 12.93 12.15 -17.03
N LYS A 320 13.22 13.32 -17.59
CA LYS A 320 12.24 14.37 -17.94
C LYS A 320 12.21 14.54 -19.45
N VAL A 321 11.05 14.37 -20.06
CA VAL A 321 10.82 14.57 -21.49
C VAL A 321 9.84 15.72 -21.65
N ASP A 322 10.27 16.73 -22.40
CA ASP A 322 9.46 17.89 -22.73
C ASP A 322 8.63 17.61 -24.00
N TYR A 323 7.86 18.60 -24.45
CA TYR A 323 6.95 18.48 -25.58
C TYR A 323 7.59 17.84 -26.83
N ALA A 324 6.79 17.08 -27.58
CA ALA A 324 7.23 16.20 -28.67
C ALA A 324 8.08 16.86 -29.76
N SER A 325 7.95 18.16 -30.00
CA SER A 325 8.79 18.89 -30.97
C SER A 325 10.22 19.14 -30.48
N ILE A 326 10.46 19.04 -29.18
CA ILE A 326 11.77 19.23 -28.54
C ILE A 326 12.43 17.88 -28.36
N ASP A 327 11.76 16.96 -27.67
CA ASP A 327 12.32 15.68 -27.26
C ASP A 327 11.67 14.53 -28.04
N THR A 328 12.20 14.34 -29.24
CA THR A 328 11.83 13.23 -30.12
C THR A 328 12.40 11.91 -29.62
N PHE A 329 11.89 10.81 -30.19
CA PHE A 329 12.33 9.45 -29.86
C PHE A 329 13.84 9.29 -29.86
N GLY A 330 14.38 8.63 -28.84
CA GLY A 330 15.80 8.32 -28.70
C GLY A 330 16.68 9.49 -28.24
N LYS A 331 16.16 10.72 -28.20
CA LYS A 331 16.93 11.90 -27.75
C LYS A 331 17.25 11.86 -26.27
N LYS A 332 16.27 11.49 -25.44
CA LYS A 332 16.42 11.29 -23.99
C LYS A 332 16.04 9.85 -23.63
N ARG A 333 16.84 9.23 -22.78
CA ARG A 333 16.65 7.86 -22.29
C ARG A 333 17.32 7.70 -20.93
N PHE A 334 16.85 6.74 -20.17
CA PHE A 334 17.43 6.39 -18.87
C PHE A 334 17.72 4.90 -18.82
N SER A 335 18.83 4.52 -18.19
CA SER A 335 19.24 3.13 -18.03
C SER A 335 19.32 2.78 -16.55
N TYR A 336 18.69 1.66 -16.17
CA TYR A 336 18.71 1.15 -14.81
C TYR A 336 19.34 -0.24 -14.76
N SER A 337 20.32 -0.44 -13.88
CA SER A 337 20.91 -1.77 -13.66
C SER A 337 20.00 -2.56 -12.72
N ALA A 338 19.34 -3.58 -13.26
CA ALA A 338 18.41 -4.41 -12.51
C ALA A 338 18.97 -5.82 -12.32
N GLU A 339 18.66 -6.41 -11.17
CA GLU A 339 18.95 -7.81 -10.90
C GLU A 339 17.74 -8.69 -11.25
N GLN A 340 18.00 -9.83 -11.90
CA GLN A 340 16.95 -10.78 -12.26
C GLN A 340 16.07 -11.13 -11.06
N GLY A 341 14.76 -11.03 -11.26
CA GLY A 341 13.74 -11.42 -10.30
C GLY A 341 13.55 -10.47 -9.12
N LYS A 342 14.34 -9.40 -8.97
CA LYS A 342 14.13 -8.38 -7.93
C LYS A 342 13.26 -7.24 -8.47
N PRO A 343 12.02 -7.05 -7.95
CA PRO A 343 11.13 -5.99 -8.41
C PRO A 343 11.74 -4.60 -8.18
N VAL A 344 11.66 -3.76 -9.21
CA VAL A 344 12.13 -2.37 -9.21
C VAL A 344 10.90 -1.47 -9.33
N PRO A 345 10.60 -0.62 -8.34
CA PRO A 345 9.47 0.30 -8.43
C PRO A 345 9.63 1.27 -9.60
N ILE A 346 8.53 1.61 -10.28
CA ILE A 346 8.48 2.60 -11.34
C ILE A 346 7.32 3.56 -11.12
N ARG A 347 7.55 4.83 -11.44
CA ARG A 347 6.51 5.87 -11.47
C ARG A 347 6.70 6.72 -12.72
N VAL A 348 5.63 6.88 -13.48
CA VAL A 348 5.59 7.83 -14.61
C VAL A 348 4.52 8.86 -14.34
N ILE A 349 4.79 10.13 -14.61
CA ILE A 349 3.79 11.19 -14.59
C ILE A 349 3.80 11.93 -15.92
N ASN A 350 2.65 12.07 -16.57
CA ASN A 350 2.44 12.97 -17.71
C ASN A 350 1.54 14.11 -17.27
N VAL A 351 1.96 15.35 -17.53
CA VAL A 351 1.23 16.58 -17.23
C VAL A 351 0.77 17.19 -18.55
N GLN A 352 -0.49 17.62 -18.58
CA GLN A 352 -1.11 18.28 -19.71
C GLN A 352 -1.74 19.61 -19.32
N ALA A 353 -1.40 20.68 -20.02
CA ALA A 353 -2.04 21.98 -19.87
C ALA A 353 -3.28 22.09 -20.75
N ALA A 354 -3.16 22.01 -22.08
CA ALA A 354 -4.32 22.15 -22.95
C ALA A 354 -4.15 21.50 -24.32
N GLY A 355 -5.26 21.11 -24.94
CA GLY A 355 -5.28 20.57 -26.29
C GLY A 355 -5.09 19.05 -26.33
N PRO A 356 -4.74 18.49 -27.50
CA PRO A 356 -4.43 17.07 -27.64
C PRO A 356 -3.33 16.66 -26.68
N TYR A 357 -3.37 15.42 -26.19
CA TYR A 357 -2.35 14.91 -25.29
C TYR A 357 -1.88 13.53 -25.71
N SER A 358 -0.61 13.24 -25.44
CA SER A 358 -0.02 11.94 -25.68
C SER A 358 1.19 11.68 -24.80
N LEU A 359 1.47 10.40 -24.62
CA LEU A 359 2.74 9.88 -24.10
C LEU A 359 3.00 8.54 -24.78
N CYS A 360 4.19 8.39 -25.34
CA CYS A 360 4.75 7.10 -25.70
C CYS A 360 5.77 6.67 -24.66
N PHE A 361 5.74 5.39 -24.29
CA PHE A 361 6.63 4.81 -23.29
C PHE A 361 7.16 3.47 -23.78
N GLY A 362 8.43 3.21 -23.48
CA GLY A 362 9.10 1.98 -23.85
C GLY A 362 10.14 1.55 -22.81
N VAL A 363 10.22 0.24 -22.58
CA VAL A 363 11.26 -0.40 -21.77
C VAL A 363 11.86 -1.54 -22.58
N THR A 364 13.17 -1.53 -22.73
CA THR A 364 13.93 -2.59 -23.40
C THR A 364 14.81 -3.29 -22.37
N ASP A 365 14.83 -4.61 -22.40
CA ASP A 365 15.65 -5.41 -21.51
C ASP A 365 17.13 -5.48 -21.97
N PRO A 366 18.01 -6.08 -21.15
CA PRO A 366 19.44 -6.19 -21.48
C PRO A 366 19.74 -7.04 -22.73
N THR A 367 18.78 -7.84 -23.21
CA THR A 367 18.90 -8.66 -24.42
C THR A 367 18.45 -7.93 -25.69
N GLY A 368 17.93 -6.70 -25.54
CA GLY A 368 17.35 -5.92 -26.64
C GLY A 368 15.88 -6.22 -26.89
N GLN A 369 15.22 -7.03 -26.05
CA GLN A 369 13.81 -7.34 -26.19
C GLN A 369 12.94 -6.25 -25.54
N ALA A 370 11.87 -5.84 -26.22
CA ALA A 370 10.88 -4.94 -25.63
C ALA A 370 10.15 -5.64 -24.48
N VAL A 371 10.21 -5.05 -23.28
CA VAL A 371 9.41 -5.42 -22.11
C VAL A 371 8.01 -4.82 -22.22
N MET A 372 7.96 -3.56 -22.64
CA MET A 372 6.77 -2.79 -22.92
C MET A 372 7.12 -1.77 -24.00
N ASN A 373 6.25 -1.54 -24.96
CA ASN A 373 6.43 -0.47 -25.95
C ASN A 373 5.08 -0.07 -26.54
N THR A 374 4.69 1.19 -26.37
CA THR A 374 3.37 1.68 -26.80
C THR A 374 3.34 2.37 -28.16
N CYS A 375 4.48 2.72 -28.73
CA CYS A 375 4.54 3.39 -30.03
C CYS A 375 5.59 2.76 -30.95
N GLY A 376 5.37 2.85 -32.27
CA GLY A 376 6.13 2.07 -33.25
C GLY A 376 7.63 2.40 -33.31
N GLU A 377 8.02 3.61 -32.92
CA GLU A 377 9.42 4.05 -32.96
C GLU A 377 10.32 3.28 -31.97
N GLY A 378 9.75 2.82 -30.86
CA GLY A 378 10.43 1.99 -29.85
C GLY A 378 10.62 0.52 -30.25
N GLY A 379 10.18 0.14 -31.45
CA GLY A 379 10.20 -1.24 -31.95
C GLY A 379 8.83 -1.90 -31.93
N VAL A 380 8.78 -3.20 -31.65
CA VAL A 380 7.53 -3.98 -31.66
C VAL A 380 6.59 -3.48 -30.55
N LEU A 381 5.35 -3.14 -30.92
CA LEU A 381 4.30 -2.79 -29.96
C LEU A 381 4.01 -3.98 -29.05
N ARG A 382 4.04 -3.76 -27.73
CA ARG A 382 3.91 -4.84 -26.76
C ARG A 382 3.42 -4.32 -25.41
N GLU A 383 2.35 -4.92 -24.90
CA GLU A 383 1.99 -4.81 -23.48
C GLU A 383 2.94 -5.61 -22.61
N SER A 384 2.98 -5.30 -21.32
CA SER A 384 3.79 -6.15 -20.44
C SER A 384 3.19 -7.53 -20.24
N ASP A 385 4.03 -8.56 -20.37
CA ASP A 385 3.70 -9.94 -20.09
C ASP A 385 3.92 -10.34 -18.61
N GLY A 386 3.77 -9.36 -17.70
CA GLY A 386 4.01 -9.52 -16.26
C GLY A 386 5.40 -9.10 -15.78
N GLN A 387 6.29 -8.69 -16.68
CA GLN A 387 7.54 -7.98 -16.32
C GLN A 387 7.31 -6.54 -15.86
N ILE A 388 6.14 -5.98 -16.09
CA ILE A 388 5.62 -4.78 -15.47
C ILE A 388 4.35 -5.23 -14.81
N ALA A 389 4.33 -5.09 -13.49
CA ALA A 389 3.25 -5.58 -12.66
C ALA A 389 2.92 -4.57 -11.57
N TYR A 390 1.70 -4.62 -11.07
CA TYR A 390 1.26 -3.83 -9.93
C TYR A 390 0.58 -4.73 -8.89
N CYS A 391 0.40 -4.17 -7.70
CA CYS A 391 -0.23 -4.83 -6.57
C CYS A 391 -1.25 -3.88 -5.97
N LYS A 392 -2.50 -4.33 -5.84
CA LYS A 392 -3.59 -3.50 -5.29
C LYS A 392 -3.33 -3.05 -3.84
N ASP A 393 -2.64 -3.88 -3.07
CA ASP A 393 -2.41 -3.65 -1.64
C ASP A 393 -1.13 -2.86 -1.35
N VAL A 394 -0.28 -2.64 -2.36
CA VAL A 394 0.98 -1.92 -2.20
C VAL A 394 0.78 -0.46 -2.57
N LYS A 395 0.65 0.39 -1.55
CA LYS A 395 0.48 1.84 -1.77
C LYS A 395 1.79 2.50 -2.14
N PHE A 396 1.77 3.19 -3.27
CA PHE A 396 2.74 4.22 -3.60
C PHE A 396 2.44 5.48 -2.78
N GLY A 397 3.48 6.26 -2.46
CA GLY A 397 3.31 7.53 -1.74
C GLY A 397 2.46 8.51 -2.55
N SER A 398 1.63 9.29 -1.84
CA SER A 398 0.77 10.32 -2.43
C SER A 398 1.55 11.25 -3.35
N VAL A 399 0.94 11.62 -4.48
CA VAL A 399 1.47 12.66 -5.38
C VAL A 399 1.43 14.03 -4.69
N PHE A 400 0.34 14.32 -3.98
CA PHE A 400 0.17 15.60 -3.31
C PHE A 400 0.83 15.63 -1.94
N ARG A 401 1.47 16.76 -1.65
CA ARG A 401 2.22 17.04 -0.43
C ARG A 401 1.79 18.38 0.12
N HIS A 402 1.78 18.49 1.44
CA HIS A 402 1.62 19.79 2.08
C HIS A 402 2.88 20.63 1.81
N VAL A 403 2.73 21.72 1.07
CA VAL A 403 3.79 22.70 0.84
C VAL A 403 3.50 23.91 1.72
N PRO A 404 4.25 24.14 2.82
CA PRO A 404 4.02 25.28 3.67
C PRO A 404 4.35 26.58 2.93
N VAL A 405 3.32 27.36 2.61
CA VAL A 405 3.49 28.68 2.00
C VAL A 405 3.69 29.72 3.08
N LYS A 406 4.76 30.53 2.95
CA LYS A 406 4.96 31.69 3.82
C LYS A 406 3.81 32.68 3.61
N ARG A 407 2.93 32.79 4.60
CA ARG A 407 1.79 33.70 4.56
C ARG A 407 2.22 35.13 4.81
N ALA A 408 1.67 36.06 4.05
CA ALA A 408 1.78 37.50 4.32
C ALA A 408 0.80 37.93 5.42
N PHE A 409 -0.33 37.23 5.57
CA PHE A 409 -1.32 37.47 6.62
C PHE A 409 -2.04 36.18 7.02
N THR A 410 -2.65 36.19 8.22
CA THR A 410 -3.54 35.12 8.66
C THR A 410 -4.82 35.77 9.20
N PRO A 411 -6.00 35.46 8.64
CA PRO A 411 -7.26 35.92 9.22
C PRO A 411 -7.43 35.36 10.62
N ASP A 412 -7.70 36.25 11.56
CA ASP A 412 -7.88 35.91 12.96
C ASP A 412 -9.14 35.06 13.16
N MET A 413 -9.08 34.11 14.09
CA MET A 413 -10.29 33.51 14.64
C MET A 413 -10.92 34.49 15.63
N PRO A 414 -12.26 34.49 15.77
CA PRO A 414 -12.92 35.17 16.88
C PRO A 414 -12.35 34.66 18.21
N SER A 415 -12.50 35.45 19.27
CA SER A 415 -12.07 35.02 20.60
C SER A 415 -12.67 33.66 20.93
N SER A 416 -11.94 32.79 21.62
CA SER A 416 -12.54 31.58 22.20
C SER A 416 -13.07 31.85 23.61
N ARG A 417 -12.85 33.06 24.14
CA ARG A 417 -13.12 33.46 25.53
C ARG A 417 -14.28 34.45 25.59
N CYS A 418 -15.50 33.95 25.44
CA CYS A 418 -16.73 34.65 25.80
C CYS A 418 -17.68 33.71 26.56
N THR A 419 -18.60 34.27 27.33
CA THR A 419 -19.65 33.51 28.03
C THR A 419 -20.81 33.14 27.11
N ASN A 420 -21.20 34.02 26.18
CA ASN A 420 -22.28 33.81 25.23
C ASN A 420 -21.80 34.03 23.79
N LEU A 421 -22.14 33.10 22.88
CA LEU A 421 -21.89 33.27 21.45
C LEU A 421 -22.96 34.15 20.83
N LYS A 422 -22.55 35.02 19.90
CA LYS A 422 -23.47 35.63 18.94
C LYS A 422 -23.69 34.66 17.78
N SER A 423 -24.93 34.49 17.35
CA SER A 423 -25.26 33.65 16.19
C SER A 423 -24.54 34.13 14.92
N GLY A 424 -24.04 33.18 14.14
CA GLY A 424 -23.44 33.41 12.83
C GLY A 424 -21.91 33.43 12.85
N ALA A 425 -21.29 34.39 12.17
CA ALA A 425 -19.83 34.45 11.99
C ALA A 425 -19.28 35.87 11.96
N GLN A 426 -17.99 36.01 12.29
CA GLN A 426 -17.21 37.18 11.87
C GLN A 426 -16.73 36.95 10.45
N TRP A 427 -16.73 38.00 9.63
CA TRP A 427 -16.21 37.94 8.28
C TRP A 427 -15.06 38.92 8.05
N ASN A 428 -14.13 38.52 7.19
CA ASN A 428 -13.01 39.34 6.73
C ASN A 428 -12.95 39.27 5.20
N LEU A 429 -13.04 40.41 4.52
CA LEU A 429 -12.85 40.52 3.07
C LEU A 429 -11.52 41.19 2.77
N TYR A 430 -10.74 40.54 1.91
CA TYR A 430 -9.44 40.99 1.44
C TYR A 430 -9.48 41.23 -0.07
N LYS A 431 -9.01 42.39 -0.54
CA LYS A 431 -8.98 42.73 -1.97
C LYS A 431 -7.60 42.54 -2.58
N PHE A 432 -7.56 42.09 -3.83
CA PHE A 432 -6.34 41.83 -4.59
C PHE A 432 -6.39 42.48 -5.97
N GLN A 433 -5.24 42.53 -6.65
CA GLN A 433 -5.19 42.90 -8.06
C GLN A 433 -5.43 41.65 -8.94
N PRO A 434 -5.98 41.83 -10.16
CA PRO A 434 -6.00 40.77 -11.17
C PRO A 434 -4.58 40.35 -11.56
N GLY A 435 -4.37 39.05 -11.80
CA GLY A 435 -3.10 38.54 -12.34
C GLY A 435 -2.88 37.06 -12.07
N SER A 436 -1.74 36.53 -12.51
CA SER A 436 -1.30 35.15 -12.26
C SER A 436 -0.04 35.13 -11.40
N GLY A 437 -0.07 34.42 -10.26
CA GLY A 437 1.05 34.27 -9.33
C GLY A 437 0.73 34.67 -7.87
N PRO A 438 1.68 34.49 -6.93
CA PRO A 438 1.51 34.92 -5.54
C PRO A 438 1.24 36.42 -5.52
N GLY A 439 0.18 36.87 -4.84
CA GLY A 439 -0.22 38.29 -4.91
C GLY A 439 -1.57 38.55 -5.57
N HIS A 440 -2.00 37.64 -6.45
CA HIS A 440 -3.02 37.93 -7.46
C HIS A 440 -4.13 36.89 -7.45
N ILE A 441 -5.32 37.32 -7.86
CA ILE A 441 -6.42 36.42 -8.19
C ILE A 441 -6.60 36.48 -9.70
N SER A 442 -6.53 35.34 -10.38
CA SER A 442 -6.60 35.29 -11.84
C SER A 442 -8.01 35.55 -12.35
N TYR A 443 -8.14 36.37 -13.40
CA TYR A 443 -9.38 36.49 -14.15
C TYR A 443 -9.46 35.32 -15.13
N THR A 444 -10.54 34.56 -15.11
CA THR A 444 -10.81 33.60 -16.18
C THR A 444 -11.98 34.10 -17.01
N SER A 445 -11.71 34.44 -18.28
CA SER A 445 -12.74 34.70 -19.30
C SER A 445 -12.90 33.53 -20.28
N ALA A 446 -12.13 32.45 -20.12
CA ALA A 446 -12.13 31.32 -21.03
C ALA A 446 -13.12 30.23 -20.59
N GLN A 447 -14.17 30.02 -21.37
CA GLN A 447 -15.01 28.82 -21.27
C GLN A 447 -14.25 27.59 -21.81
N PRO A 448 -14.32 26.40 -21.15
CA PRO A 448 -15.03 26.13 -19.91
C PRO A 448 -14.25 26.68 -18.69
N LEU A 449 -14.90 27.62 -18.00
CA LEU A 449 -14.35 28.43 -16.92
C LEU A 449 -14.13 27.57 -15.67
N LEU A 450 -12.88 27.39 -15.27
CA LEU A 450 -12.54 27.08 -13.89
C LEU A 450 -11.45 28.06 -13.46
N PRO A 451 -11.78 29.11 -12.70
CA PRO A 451 -10.76 29.91 -12.05
C PRO A 451 -10.06 29.06 -11.00
N ALA A 452 -8.77 28.79 -11.22
CA ALA A 452 -7.91 28.24 -10.21
C ALA A 452 -7.58 29.31 -9.18
N HIS A 453 -8.33 29.34 -8.09
CA HIS A 453 -7.96 30.17 -6.97
C HIS A 453 -7.34 29.29 -5.89
N SER A 454 -6.01 29.35 -5.77
CA SER A 454 -5.32 28.70 -4.66
C SER A 454 -5.36 29.60 -3.44
N ILE A 455 -5.97 29.15 -2.35
CA ILE A 455 -6.03 29.92 -1.11
C ILE A 455 -4.63 30.17 -0.54
N ASP A 456 -3.73 29.21 -0.67
CA ASP A 456 -2.36 29.33 -0.17
C ASP A 456 -1.57 30.41 -0.94
N MET A 457 -1.82 30.56 -2.24
CA MET A 457 -1.24 31.65 -3.05
C MET A 457 -1.83 33.02 -2.69
N VAL A 458 -3.13 33.10 -2.43
CA VAL A 458 -3.77 34.36 -2.01
C VAL A 458 -3.31 34.75 -0.60
N LEU A 459 -3.06 33.80 0.30
CA LEU A 459 -2.52 34.08 1.64
C LEU A 459 -1.05 34.48 1.63
N ALA A 460 -0.30 34.13 0.58
CA ALA A 460 1.08 34.59 0.36
C ALA A 460 1.16 36.07 -0.06
N ALA A 461 0.02 36.66 -0.43
CA ALA A 461 -0.10 38.03 -0.93
C ALA A 461 -0.41 39.03 0.19
N THR A 462 0.15 40.24 0.11
CA THR A 462 -0.36 41.36 0.92
C THR A 462 -1.65 41.90 0.29
N PRO A 463 -2.78 41.93 1.01
CA PRO A 463 -4.03 42.45 0.49
C PRO A 463 -4.00 43.98 0.37
N ASN A 464 -4.66 44.53 -0.64
CA ASN A 464 -4.73 45.98 -0.88
C ASN A 464 -5.68 46.69 0.08
N ALA A 465 -6.69 45.97 0.56
CA ALA A 465 -7.65 46.46 1.53
C ALA A 465 -8.20 45.30 2.34
N ARG A 466 -8.56 45.57 3.60
CA ARG A 466 -9.23 44.65 4.52
C ARG A 466 -10.52 45.29 5.01
N TYR A 467 -11.60 44.53 4.98
CA TYR A 467 -12.89 44.89 5.56
C TYR A 467 -13.30 43.78 6.52
N THR A 468 -13.97 44.15 7.61
CA THR A 468 -14.42 43.20 8.63
C THR A 468 -15.86 43.49 8.98
N GLY A 469 -16.59 42.46 9.36
CA GLY A 469 -17.93 42.63 9.92
C GLY A 469 -18.46 41.37 10.57
N GLN A 470 -19.76 41.38 10.82
CA GLN A 470 -20.50 40.30 11.47
C GLN A 470 -21.70 39.95 10.60
N VAL A 471 -22.04 38.66 10.57
CA VAL A 471 -23.22 38.12 9.88
C VAL A 471 -23.87 37.05 10.74
N ASP A 472 -25.18 36.84 10.57
CA ASP A 472 -25.96 35.81 11.26
C ASP A 472 -25.91 34.44 10.56
N LYS A 473 -25.34 34.40 9.34
CA LYS A 473 -25.24 33.24 8.43
C LYS A 473 -23.92 33.28 7.65
N ILE A 474 -23.39 32.13 7.29
CA ILE A 474 -22.19 32.00 6.43
C ILE A 474 -22.63 31.78 4.98
N GLY A 475 -22.06 32.54 4.05
CA GLY A 475 -22.37 32.48 2.61
C GLY A 475 -23.12 33.73 2.12
N TRP A 476 -22.96 34.13 0.85
CA TRP A 476 -23.46 35.37 0.23
C TRP A 476 -23.93 35.09 -1.21
N ASP A 477 -24.90 35.86 -1.71
CA ASP A 477 -25.20 36.06 -3.13
C ASP A 477 -25.13 37.56 -3.53
N SER A 478 -24.43 37.87 -4.62
CA SER A 478 -24.41 39.17 -5.32
C SER A 478 -25.77 39.52 -5.95
N GLY A 479 -26.58 38.50 -6.22
CA GLY A 479 -27.97 38.60 -6.62
C GLY A 479 -28.86 38.82 -5.41
N TYR A 480 -29.74 39.80 -5.51
CA TYR A 480 -30.90 39.97 -4.65
C TYR A 480 -31.61 38.62 -4.39
N VAL A 481 -31.79 38.24 -3.12
CA VAL A 481 -32.64 37.10 -2.76
C VAL A 481 -34.07 37.59 -2.58
N GLU A 482 -34.95 37.12 -3.44
CA GLU A 482 -36.35 37.54 -3.48
C GLU A 482 -37.04 37.21 -2.14
N GLY A 483 -37.65 38.23 -1.51
CA GLY A 483 -38.32 38.09 -0.21
C GLY A 483 -37.44 38.27 1.03
N VAL A 484 -36.11 38.38 0.90
CA VAL A 484 -35.18 38.58 2.04
C VAL A 484 -34.36 39.86 1.93
N GLY A 485 -34.22 40.43 0.73
CA GLY A 485 -33.32 41.57 0.48
C GLY A 485 -31.86 41.12 0.39
N SER A 486 -30.91 42.07 0.42
CA SER A 486 -29.48 41.74 0.43
C SER A 486 -29.14 40.98 1.72
N ILE A 487 -28.58 39.77 1.62
CA ILE A 487 -28.16 38.94 2.78
C ILE A 487 -27.05 39.64 3.59
N TYR A 488 -26.38 40.63 3.00
CA TYR A 488 -25.29 41.42 3.59
C TYR A 488 -25.63 42.90 3.53
N PRO A 489 -24.98 43.75 4.34
CA PRO A 489 -25.06 45.20 4.14
C PRO A 489 -24.75 45.54 2.67
N PRO A 490 -25.44 46.53 2.07
CA PRO A 490 -25.24 46.89 0.67
C PRO A 490 -23.75 47.08 0.44
N ALA A 491 -23.17 46.21 -0.38
CA ALA A 491 -21.78 46.24 -0.78
C ALA A 491 -21.47 47.46 -1.68
N ASP A 492 -22.25 48.52 -1.58
CA ASP A 492 -22.17 49.75 -2.38
C ASP A 492 -20.95 50.63 -2.04
N THR A 493 -20.04 50.16 -1.17
CA THR A 493 -18.70 50.75 -1.03
C THR A 493 -17.56 49.79 -1.39
N GLY A 494 -17.82 48.66 -2.07
CA GLY A 494 -16.80 47.71 -2.51
C GLY A 494 -16.97 47.24 -3.97
N PRO A 495 -15.92 47.29 -4.83
CA PRO A 495 -15.99 46.90 -6.23
C PRO A 495 -16.14 45.39 -6.41
N ARG A 496 -16.85 45.05 -7.49
CA ARG A 496 -17.19 43.71 -7.99
C ARG A 496 -15.99 42.99 -8.63
N GLY A 497 -14.88 42.81 -7.92
CA GLY A 497 -13.71 42.12 -8.47
C GLY A 497 -12.62 41.74 -7.47
N TYR A 498 -12.04 40.55 -7.66
CA TYR A 498 -10.81 40.02 -7.06
C TYR A 498 -10.73 40.12 -5.53
N PHE A 499 -11.45 39.23 -4.83
CA PHE A 499 -11.43 39.19 -3.37
C PHE A 499 -11.30 37.79 -2.79
N LEU A 500 -10.85 37.73 -1.54
CA LEU A 500 -10.95 36.57 -0.66
C LEU A 500 -11.79 36.95 0.55
N MET A 501 -12.88 36.23 0.76
CA MET A 501 -13.76 36.35 1.91
C MET A 501 -13.51 35.19 2.86
N PHE A 502 -13.32 35.47 4.14
CA PHE A 502 -13.36 34.48 5.21
C PHE A 502 -14.60 34.68 6.08
N TRP A 503 -15.20 33.57 6.49
CA TRP A 503 -16.09 33.50 7.64
C TRP A 503 -15.44 32.61 8.71
N THR A 504 -15.34 33.13 9.92
CA THR A 504 -14.76 32.42 11.06
C THR A 504 -15.79 32.35 12.19
N SER A 505 -15.99 31.14 12.71
CA SER A 505 -17.05 30.84 13.68
C SER A 505 -16.69 29.58 14.49
N TYR A 506 -17.59 29.17 15.38
CA TYR A 506 -17.56 27.92 16.10
C TYR A 506 -18.87 27.15 15.91
N LEU A 507 -18.77 25.84 15.75
CA LEU A 507 -19.87 24.92 16.04
C LEU A 507 -19.84 24.59 17.53
N VAL A 508 -20.99 24.78 18.19
CA VAL A 508 -21.26 24.31 19.54
C VAL A 508 -22.37 23.28 19.44
N PRO A 509 -22.01 21.99 19.33
CA PRO A 509 -22.99 20.96 19.03
C PRO A 509 -23.85 20.69 20.26
N SER A 510 -25.17 20.64 20.06
CA SER A 510 -26.14 20.30 21.09
C SER A 510 -26.25 18.80 21.37
N ARG A 511 -25.69 17.94 20.51
CA ARG A 511 -25.74 16.48 20.61
C ARG A 511 -24.56 15.81 19.93
N GLU A 512 -24.32 14.54 20.26
CA GLU A 512 -23.38 13.70 19.54
C GLU A 512 -23.96 13.24 18.19
N GLY A 513 -23.08 12.86 17.27
CA GLY A 513 -23.44 12.37 15.94
C GLY A 513 -22.83 13.20 14.80
N SER A 514 -23.22 12.86 13.57
CA SER A 514 -22.68 13.50 12.36
C SER A 514 -23.41 14.80 12.03
N TYR A 515 -22.68 15.91 12.08
CA TYR A 515 -23.13 17.21 11.60
C TYR A 515 -22.71 17.36 10.15
N ARG A 516 -23.66 17.69 9.28
CA ARG A 516 -23.45 17.79 7.84
C ARG A 516 -23.33 19.24 7.39
N PHE A 517 -22.30 19.53 6.61
CA PHE A 517 -22.00 20.82 6.00
C PHE A 517 -22.16 20.71 4.49
N ASP A 518 -23.24 21.27 3.95
CA ASP A 518 -23.45 21.38 2.51
C ASP A 518 -22.99 22.76 2.04
N VAL A 519 -22.15 22.81 1.01
CA VAL A 519 -21.70 24.05 0.35
C VAL A 519 -22.02 23.95 -1.14
N TRP A 520 -22.73 24.94 -1.68
CA TRP A 520 -23.18 24.91 -3.07
C TRP A 520 -23.36 26.33 -3.64
N TRP A 521 -23.68 26.39 -4.93
CA TRP A 521 -23.86 27.67 -5.64
C TRP A 521 -22.64 28.60 -5.48
N VAL A 522 -21.46 27.99 -5.43
CA VAL A 522 -20.18 28.68 -5.40
C VAL A 522 -19.90 29.22 -6.78
N ASP A 523 -19.69 30.53 -6.90
CA ASP A 523 -19.31 31.11 -8.18
C ASP A 523 -17.87 30.67 -8.51
N ASP A 524 -16.82 31.19 -7.91
CA ASP A 524 -15.47 30.72 -8.30
C ASP A 524 -14.96 29.51 -7.49
N VAL A 525 -14.61 29.70 -6.21
CA VAL A 525 -14.25 28.58 -5.31
C VAL A 525 -14.58 28.87 -3.85
N ALA A 526 -14.88 27.83 -3.09
CA ALA A 526 -15.02 27.89 -1.65
C ALA A 526 -14.35 26.70 -0.95
N PHE A 527 -13.89 26.95 0.27
CA PHE A 527 -13.22 25.97 1.12
C PHE A 527 -13.81 25.96 2.53
N LEU A 528 -13.83 24.79 3.17
CA LEU A 528 -14.26 24.59 4.55
C LEU A 528 -13.15 23.89 5.35
N TRP A 529 -12.93 24.34 6.58
CA TRP A 529 -12.15 23.65 7.60
C TRP A 529 -12.95 23.60 8.90
N VAL A 530 -12.92 22.44 9.56
CA VAL A 530 -13.54 22.18 10.86
C VAL A 530 -12.49 21.62 11.83
N GLY A 531 -12.55 22.05 13.09
CA GLY A 531 -11.62 21.62 14.14
C GLY A 531 -10.33 22.45 14.20
N ASN A 532 -9.27 21.89 14.79
CA ASN A 532 -8.03 22.63 15.07
C ASN A 532 -7.37 23.24 13.83
N LYS A 533 -7.47 22.58 12.67
CA LYS A 533 -6.95 23.11 11.41
C LYS A 533 -7.63 24.40 10.95
N ALA A 534 -8.85 24.68 11.40
CA ALA A 534 -9.51 25.95 11.11
C ALA A 534 -8.90 27.14 11.89
N ILE A 535 -8.11 26.88 12.94
CA ILE A 535 -7.42 27.92 13.72
C ILE A 535 -6.08 28.28 13.06
N ALA A 536 -5.24 27.26 12.87
CA ALA A 536 -3.87 27.39 12.38
C ALA A 536 -3.62 26.32 11.30
N ASP A 537 -2.64 26.58 10.43
CA ASP A 537 -2.19 25.64 9.39
C ASP A 537 -3.24 25.22 8.33
N PHE A 538 -4.45 25.79 8.32
CA PHE A 538 -5.41 25.63 7.22
C PHE A 538 -4.76 25.93 5.87
N SER A 539 -4.81 24.99 4.94
CA SER A 539 -4.25 25.10 3.59
C SER A 539 -5.22 24.48 2.60
N GLU A 540 -4.98 24.70 1.31
CA GLU A 540 -5.76 24.03 0.27
C GLU A 540 -5.73 22.51 0.47
N THR A 541 -4.53 21.96 0.72
CA THR A 541 -4.24 20.52 0.90
C THR A 541 -4.89 19.86 2.11
N ASN A 542 -5.36 20.62 3.09
CA ASN A 542 -6.00 20.07 4.28
C ASN A 542 -7.45 20.54 4.49
N ALA A 543 -8.05 21.18 3.49
CA ALA A 543 -9.47 21.54 3.52
C ALA A 543 -10.35 20.29 3.67
N ASP A 544 -11.38 20.38 4.51
CA ASP A 544 -12.41 19.34 4.65
C ASP A 544 -13.32 19.26 3.44
N LEU A 545 -13.56 20.40 2.80
CA LEU A 545 -14.35 20.52 1.59
C LEU A 545 -13.77 21.62 0.70
N LYS A 546 -13.69 21.34 -0.60
CA LYS A 546 -13.45 22.31 -1.67
C LYS A 546 -14.60 22.19 -2.67
N VAL A 547 -15.17 23.33 -3.04
CA VAL A 547 -16.26 23.43 -4.03
C VAL A 547 -15.85 24.46 -5.06
N ASP A 548 -15.81 24.06 -6.32
CA ASP A 548 -15.47 24.92 -7.47
C ASP A 548 -16.75 25.39 -8.19
N TYR A 549 -16.60 26.12 -9.31
CA TYR A 549 -17.69 26.82 -9.99
C TYR A 549 -18.97 26.01 -10.27
N ALA A 550 -20.11 26.59 -9.85
CA ALA A 550 -21.36 25.91 -9.54
C ALA A 550 -22.26 25.49 -10.71
N PHE A 551 -21.91 25.70 -11.98
CA PHE A 551 -22.83 25.26 -13.05
C PHE A 551 -23.13 23.74 -13.02
N LEU A 552 -22.32 22.94 -12.30
CA LEU A 552 -22.50 21.49 -12.15
C LEU A 552 -22.80 21.01 -10.71
N ASP A 553 -22.61 21.86 -9.70
CA ASP A 553 -22.69 21.52 -8.28
C ASP A 553 -24.04 21.92 -7.68
N VAL A 554 -25.05 21.11 -7.98
CA VAL A 554 -26.37 21.16 -7.33
C VAL A 554 -26.27 20.80 -5.84
N PHE A 555 -27.12 21.45 -5.04
CA PHE A 555 -27.27 21.19 -3.61
C PHE A 555 -27.28 19.68 -3.28
N GLY A 556 -26.56 19.31 -2.21
CA GLY A 556 -26.49 17.93 -1.72
C GLY A 556 -25.41 17.05 -2.36
N LYS A 557 -24.76 17.48 -3.47
CA LYS A 557 -23.66 16.73 -4.10
C LYS A 557 -22.30 16.88 -3.41
N LYS A 558 -21.98 18.08 -2.93
CA LYS A 558 -20.72 18.40 -2.27
C LYS A 558 -20.99 18.74 -0.82
N TYR A 559 -20.53 17.88 0.08
CA TYR A 559 -20.74 18.03 1.52
C TYR A 559 -19.58 17.45 2.32
N PHE A 560 -19.48 17.86 3.57
CA PHE A 560 -18.58 17.30 4.56
C PHE A 560 -19.36 16.92 5.82
N GLU A 561 -19.01 15.80 6.43
CA GLU A 561 -19.60 15.37 7.70
C GLU A 561 -18.55 15.41 8.81
N TYR A 562 -18.87 16.14 9.87
CA TYR A 562 -18.07 16.18 11.08
C TYR A 562 -18.74 15.34 12.16
N HIS A 563 -18.05 14.29 12.62
CA HIS A 563 -18.56 13.41 13.66
C HIS A 563 -18.24 13.96 15.06
N VAL A 564 -19.27 14.46 15.75
CA VAL A 564 -19.18 14.96 17.12
C VAL A 564 -19.30 13.80 18.10
N LYS A 565 -18.33 13.66 19.00
CA LYS A 565 -18.37 12.70 20.10
C LYS A 565 -19.11 13.27 21.31
N ALA A 566 -19.59 12.40 22.20
CA ALA A 566 -20.21 12.80 23.48
C ALA A 566 -19.36 13.83 24.26
N GLU A 567 -18.04 13.67 24.27
CA GLU A 567 -17.12 14.56 24.96
C GLU A 567 -17.02 15.96 24.33
N ASP A 568 -17.41 16.13 23.07
CA ASP A 568 -17.34 17.39 22.33
C ASP A 568 -18.66 18.16 22.33
N VAL A 569 -19.74 17.56 22.86
CA VAL A 569 -21.03 18.24 23.05
C VAL A 569 -20.85 19.47 23.93
N GLY A 570 -21.34 20.62 23.44
CA GLY A 570 -21.19 21.92 24.10
C GLY A 570 -19.79 22.54 24.01
N LYS A 571 -18.78 21.84 23.47
CA LYS A 571 -17.46 22.44 23.20
C LYS A 571 -17.54 23.32 21.95
N ARG A 572 -16.61 24.27 21.86
CA ARG A 572 -16.45 25.13 20.69
C ARG A 572 -15.52 24.46 19.69
N ILE A 573 -16.08 23.92 18.62
CA ILE A 573 -15.36 23.35 17.50
C ILE A 573 -15.14 24.46 16.47
N PRO A 574 -13.90 24.87 16.17
CA PRO A 574 -13.62 25.94 15.22
C PRO A 574 -14.13 25.61 13.82
N ILE A 575 -14.71 26.60 13.13
CA ILE A 575 -15.07 26.52 11.71
C ILE A 575 -14.47 27.73 10.98
N ARG A 576 -13.92 27.44 9.80
CA ARG A 576 -13.45 28.45 8.85
C ARG A 576 -13.99 28.13 7.48
N VAL A 577 -14.56 29.15 6.83
CA VAL A 577 -14.98 29.08 5.43
C VAL A 577 -14.26 30.18 4.67
N ALA A 578 -13.77 29.86 3.49
CA ALA A 578 -13.18 30.83 2.57
C ALA A 578 -13.91 30.80 1.22
N ASN A 579 -14.10 31.95 0.59
CA ASN A 579 -14.53 32.06 -0.80
C ASN A 579 -13.56 33.01 -1.52
N ILE A 580 -13.02 32.56 -2.65
CA ILE A 580 -12.16 33.40 -3.49
C ILE A 580 -12.95 33.70 -4.76
N GLN A 581 -12.91 34.95 -5.19
CA GLN A 581 -13.63 35.45 -6.36
C GLN A 581 -12.69 36.20 -7.30
N GLY A 582 -12.61 35.76 -8.55
CA GLY A 582 -11.86 36.33 -9.68
C GLY A 582 -12.63 37.37 -10.50
N GLY A 583 -13.89 37.68 -10.18
CA GLY A 583 -14.65 38.79 -10.78
C GLY A 583 -16.06 38.39 -11.22
N GLY A 584 -16.89 39.35 -11.65
CA GLY A 584 -18.25 39.07 -12.12
C GLY A 584 -19.32 39.06 -11.01
N ALA A 585 -20.40 38.30 -11.22
CA ALA A 585 -21.33 37.94 -10.15
C ALA A 585 -20.57 37.15 -9.07
N PHE A 586 -21.11 36.97 -7.88
CA PHE A 586 -20.48 36.13 -6.86
C PHE A 586 -21.54 35.45 -6.02
N SER A 587 -21.29 34.21 -5.63
CA SER A 587 -22.16 33.50 -4.70
C SER A 587 -21.42 32.37 -3.98
N VAL A 588 -21.88 32.06 -2.77
CA VAL A 588 -21.55 30.84 -2.03
C VAL A 588 -22.67 30.62 -1.02
N PHE A 589 -23.29 29.44 -1.03
CA PHE A 589 -24.27 29.05 -0.04
C PHE A 589 -23.76 27.92 0.84
N MET A 590 -24.18 27.95 2.09
CA MET A 590 -23.85 26.97 3.09
C MET A 590 -25.06 26.62 3.95
N MET A 591 -25.22 25.32 4.22
CA MET A 591 -26.22 24.79 5.12
C MET A 591 -25.56 23.81 6.08
N VAL A 592 -25.93 23.92 7.35
CA VAL A 592 -25.49 23.00 8.40
C VAL A 592 -26.70 22.28 8.95
N THR A 593 -26.62 20.95 9.01
CA THR A 593 -27.69 20.09 9.51
C THR A 593 -27.18 19.26 10.69
N ASP A 594 -28.00 19.15 11.73
CA ASP A 594 -27.69 18.33 12.91
C ASP A 594 -27.88 16.83 12.61
N PRO A 595 -27.45 15.94 13.52
CA PRO A 595 -27.59 14.48 13.37
C PRO A 595 -29.03 13.96 13.22
N THR A 596 -30.04 14.79 13.50
CA THR A 596 -31.46 14.45 13.30
C THR A 596 -32.05 14.99 12.01
N GLY A 597 -31.25 15.66 11.17
CA GLY A 597 -31.73 16.29 9.95
C GLY A 597 -32.30 17.70 10.15
N LYS A 598 -32.17 18.29 11.35
CA LYS A 598 -32.65 19.65 11.63
C LYS A 598 -31.65 20.67 11.09
N VAL A 599 -32.15 21.67 10.37
CA VAL A 599 -31.33 22.78 9.86
C VAL A 599 -30.90 23.71 11.00
N ILE A 600 -29.59 23.82 11.17
CA ILE A 600 -28.95 24.71 12.15
C ILE A 600 -28.79 26.12 11.60
N MET A 601 -28.32 26.21 10.35
CA MET A 601 -28.07 27.45 9.62
C MET A 601 -28.28 27.16 8.13
N ASN A 602 -28.88 28.09 7.40
CA ASN A 602 -29.01 28.01 5.95
C ASN A 602 -28.91 29.41 5.32
N SER A 603 -27.94 29.62 4.43
CA SER A 603 -27.77 30.91 3.76
C SER A 603 -28.54 31.05 2.44
N GLY A 604 -29.14 29.98 1.89
CA GLY A 604 -29.77 30.04 0.57
C GLY A 604 -30.89 29.01 0.34
N ASP A 605 -31.84 29.36 -0.51
CA ASP A 605 -32.97 28.50 -0.91
C ASP A 605 -32.77 27.79 -2.25
N ARG A 606 -31.90 28.33 -3.12
CA ARG A 606 -31.62 27.77 -4.45
C ARG A 606 -31.18 26.31 -4.36
N GLY A 607 -32.05 25.40 -4.79
CA GLY A 607 -31.80 23.97 -4.84
C GLY A 607 -31.92 23.22 -3.51
N SER A 608 -31.90 23.90 -2.36
CA SER A 608 -32.02 23.24 -1.04
C SER A 608 -33.47 22.88 -0.68
N GLY A 609 -34.44 23.59 -1.28
CA GLY A 609 -35.86 23.44 -0.93
C GLY A 609 -36.19 23.90 0.50
N LYS A 610 -35.27 24.63 1.14
CA LYS A 610 -35.40 25.16 2.51
C LYS A 610 -35.24 26.68 2.48
N LEU A 611 -36.07 27.38 3.24
CA LEU A 611 -35.93 28.83 3.40
C LEU A 611 -34.59 29.18 4.09
N PRO A 612 -33.98 30.33 3.78
CA PRO A 612 -32.80 30.79 4.48
C PRO A 612 -33.11 31.00 5.97
N GLN A 613 -32.22 30.55 6.83
CA GLN A 613 -32.40 30.57 8.28
C GLN A 613 -31.09 31.03 8.94
N ALA A 614 -31.21 32.01 9.84
CA ALA A 614 -30.11 32.40 10.73
C ALA A 614 -29.64 31.20 11.57
N SER A 615 -28.40 31.24 12.04
CA SER A 615 -27.94 30.24 13.00
C SER A 615 -28.88 30.18 14.20
N ASN A 616 -29.30 28.96 14.54
CA ASN A 616 -30.13 28.66 15.71
C ASN A 616 -29.38 28.75 17.05
N GLY A 617 -28.11 29.20 17.04
CA GLY A 617 -27.23 29.31 18.20
C GLY A 617 -26.12 28.26 18.26
N GLU A 618 -26.20 27.16 17.48
CA GLU A 618 -25.11 26.18 17.41
C GLU A 618 -23.96 26.65 16.52
N ILE A 619 -24.18 27.55 15.56
CA ILE A 619 -23.10 28.26 14.85
C ILE A 619 -22.96 29.68 15.41
N GLY A 620 -21.81 30.00 15.99
CA GLY A 620 -21.63 31.33 16.58
C GLY A 620 -20.19 31.71 16.86
N TYR A 621 -19.98 33.00 17.10
CA TYR A 621 -18.68 33.59 17.37
C TYR A 621 -18.67 34.36 18.69
N CYS A 622 -17.49 34.49 19.28
CA CYS A 622 -17.29 35.47 20.35
C CYS A 622 -16.91 36.82 19.72
N PRO A 623 -17.65 37.90 20.01
CA PRO A 623 -17.37 39.23 19.48
C PRO A 623 -16.03 39.79 19.95
#